data_AF-A0A1I6R461-F1
#
_entry.id   AF-A0A1I6R461-F1
#
_cell.length_a   1.000
_cell.length_b   1.000
_cell.length_c   1.000
_cell.angle_alpha   90.00
_cell.angle_beta   90.00
_cell.angle_gamma   90.00
#
_symmetry.space_group_name_H-M   'P 1'
#
loop_
_entity.id
_entity.type
_entity.pdbx_description
1 polymer ?
#
loop_
_entity_poly.entity_id
_entity_poly.type
_entity_poly.pdbx_seq_one_letter_code
_entity_poly.pdbx_strand_id
1 'polypeptide(L)'
;MSDDKTIDGTAREVRETEAAKPASRAVPRRTWVVGAVALPLALGAVGLSLAQGTPFQPTPVAPVAIQALAPSGATAIKGEVAEIFGNKFVVQDGTGRALVETGREGEGGGLVAKGETVTVQGRFETGFLRARVLTHGDGRTLLLGPAGGPPTGSLDWAKDRLGLGPKPDMAALTASVQAAGYGDVRVTGRGPRHVEVAAKDRDGREHQLHVGFDGQVRERPAPGLPPL
;
A
#
# COMPACT_ATOMS: atom_id res chain seq x y z
N MET A 1 44.13 -68.67 36.93
CA MET A 1 43.26 -68.27 38.05
C MET A 1 42.25 -67.30 37.47
N SER A 2 41.11 -67.73 36.94
CA SER A 2 40.02 -68.52 37.55
C SER A 2 38.90 -67.57 38.02
N ASP A 3 37.63 -67.72 37.60
CA ASP A 3 37.08 -68.70 36.64
C ASP A 3 35.81 -68.20 35.92
N ASP A 4 35.57 -68.80 34.76
CA ASP A 4 34.31 -69.14 34.06
C ASP A 4 33.00 -68.29 34.18
N LYS A 5 32.39 -67.96 33.01
CA LYS A 5 30.97 -68.28 32.63
C LYS A 5 30.46 -67.72 31.28
N THR A 6 31.19 -67.99 30.19
CA THR A 6 30.84 -69.05 29.22
C THR A 6 29.37 -69.30 28.83
N ILE A 7 29.01 -68.96 27.57
CA ILE A 7 28.15 -69.71 26.60
C ILE A 7 26.60 -69.75 26.88
N ASP A 8 25.65 -69.82 25.92
CA ASP A 8 25.55 -70.17 24.47
C ASP A 8 24.56 -69.21 23.75
N GLY A 9 24.41 -69.10 22.40
CA GLY A 9 25.24 -69.60 21.29
C GLY A 9 24.48 -70.20 20.08
N THR A 10 23.96 -69.35 19.17
CA THR A 10 23.68 -69.63 17.72
C THR A 10 23.23 -68.31 17.07
N ALA A 11 23.81 -67.73 16.01
CA ALA A 11 24.46 -68.20 14.76
C ALA A 11 23.44 -68.74 13.72
N ARG A 12 23.43 -68.34 12.43
CA ARG A 12 24.52 -67.84 11.53
C ARG A 12 24.09 -66.87 10.39
N GLU A 13 25.11 -66.18 9.84
CA GLU A 13 25.45 -65.75 8.44
C GLU A 13 24.43 -65.86 7.27
N VAL A 14 24.35 -64.97 6.25
CA VAL A 14 24.88 -63.59 5.99
C VAL A 14 23.70 -62.72 5.40
N ARG A 15 23.65 -61.94 4.29
CA ARG A 15 24.49 -61.34 3.19
C ARG A 15 23.72 -60.07 2.68
N GLU A 16 24.22 -58.97 2.06
CA GLU A 16 25.17 -58.66 0.95
C GLU A 16 24.82 -59.32 -0.42
N THR A 17 24.69 -58.62 -1.57
CA THR A 17 24.85 -57.19 -1.93
C THR A 17 24.04 -56.86 -3.22
N GLU A 18 23.73 -55.58 -3.42
CA GLU A 18 23.56 -54.87 -4.72
C GLU A 18 22.48 -55.18 -5.80
N ALA A 19 22.09 -54.07 -6.46
CA ALA A 19 21.69 -53.86 -7.86
C ALA A 19 20.91 -54.92 -8.68
N ALA A 20 19.65 -54.60 -9.02
CA ALA A 20 19.16 -54.56 -10.41
C ALA A 20 17.80 -53.82 -10.55
N LYS A 21 17.48 -53.35 -11.76
CA LYS A 21 16.22 -52.70 -12.15
C LYS A 21 15.58 -53.49 -13.32
N PRO A 22 14.31 -53.22 -13.69
CA PRO A 22 13.09 -53.74 -13.11
C PRO A 22 12.48 -54.90 -13.93
N ALA A 23 11.51 -55.64 -13.37
CA ALA A 23 10.68 -56.60 -14.12
C ALA A 23 9.19 -56.43 -13.79
N SER A 24 8.33 -56.43 -14.81
CA SER A 24 6.88 -56.21 -14.69
C SER A 24 6.08 -57.50 -14.88
N ARG A 25 4.89 -57.61 -14.26
CA ARG A 25 3.96 -58.73 -14.50
C ARG A 25 2.48 -58.38 -14.31
N ALA A 26 1.88 -57.83 -15.37
CA ALA A 26 0.77 -58.46 -16.12
C ALA A 26 -0.04 -59.60 -15.42
N VAL A 27 -1.38 -59.69 -15.44
CA VAL A 27 -2.52 -58.84 -15.89
C VAL A 27 -3.79 -59.30 -15.08
N PRO A 28 -4.99 -58.66 -15.19
CA PRO A 28 -5.98 -59.12 -16.19
C PRO A 28 -6.75 -57.99 -16.90
N ARG A 29 -7.05 -58.18 -18.18
CA ARG A 29 -7.89 -57.28 -18.99
C ARG A 29 -9.36 -57.61 -18.77
N ARG A 30 -10.21 -56.60 -18.54
CA ARG A 30 -11.66 -56.70 -18.75
C ARG A 30 -12.13 -55.51 -19.57
N THR A 31 -12.64 -55.79 -20.77
CA THR A 31 -12.91 -54.80 -21.82
C THR A 31 -14.21 -54.04 -21.56
N TRP A 32 -14.13 -52.72 -21.52
CA TRP A 32 -15.27 -51.83 -21.73
C TRP A 32 -14.92 -50.83 -22.83
N VAL A 33 -15.62 -50.91 -23.96
CA VAL A 33 -15.56 -49.90 -25.01
C VAL A 33 -16.60 -48.84 -24.66
N VAL A 34 -16.14 -47.64 -24.36
CA VAL A 34 -16.98 -46.43 -24.30
C VAL A 34 -16.34 -45.42 -25.25
N GLY A 35 -17.14 -44.92 -26.20
CA GLY A 35 -16.65 -44.08 -27.29
C GLY A 35 -16.20 -42.70 -26.83
N ALA A 36 -15.31 -42.08 -27.60
CA ALA A 36 -14.91 -40.70 -27.38
C ALA A 36 -16.08 -39.74 -27.68
N VAL A 37 -16.57 -39.05 -26.66
CA VAL A 37 -17.32 -37.79 -26.83
C VAL A 37 -16.40 -36.67 -26.38
N ALA A 38 -15.70 -36.06 -27.34
CA ALA A 38 -14.91 -34.87 -27.10
C ALA A 38 -15.84 -33.65 -26.95
N LEU A 39 -16.30 -33.39 -25.73
CA LEU A 39 -16.88 -32.11 -25.36
C LEU A 39 -15.83 -31.30 -24.58
N PRO A 40 -15.19 -30.28 -25.19
CA PRO A 40 -14.44 -29.31 -24.42
C PRO A 40 -15.43 -28.48 -23.64
N LEU A 41 -15.76 -28.93 -22.41
CA LEU A 41 -16.37 -28.06 -21.42
C LEU A 41 -15.34 -27.00 -21.02
N ALA A 42 -15.27 -25.97 -21.85
CA ALA A 42 -14.73 -24.66 -21.51
C ALA A 42 -15.65 -24.05 -20.44
N LEU A 43 -15.56 -24.61 -19.22
CA LEU A 43 -15.95 -23.95 -18.00
C LEU A 43 -15.12 -22.68 -17.95
N GLY A 44 -15.72 -21.58 -18.40
CA GLY A 44 -15.07 -20.30 -18.49
C GLY A 44 -14.57 -19.92 -17.10
N ALA A 45 -13.27 -20.01 -16.89
CA ALA A 45 -12.57 -19.27 -15.85
C ALA A 45 -12.60 -17.78 -16.22
N VAL A 46 -13.82 -17.22 -16.32
CA VAL A 46 -14.09 -15.80 -16.22
C VAL A 46 -13.59 -15.44 -14.83
N GLY A 47 -12.36 -14.94 -14.80
CA GLY A 47 -11.62 -14.77 -13.56
C GLY A 47 -12.43 -13.95 -12.57
N LEU A 48 -12.30 -14.29 -11.30
CA LEU A 48 -12.81 -13.48 -10.20
C LEU A 48 -12.02 -12.16 -10.12
N SER A 49 -12.24 -11.28 -11.10
CA SER A 49 -11.96 -9.85 -11.05
C SER A 49 -12.92 -9.19 -10.07
N LEU A 50 -12.84 -9.64 -8.81
CA LEU A 50 -13.35 -8.92 -7.65
C LEU A 50 -12.85 -7.49 -7.77
N ALA A 51 -13.78 -6.55 -7.84
CA ALA A 51 -13.49 -5.19 -8.26
C ALA A 51 -12.37 -4.60 -7.41
N GLN A 52 -11.19 -4.41 -8.02
CA GLN A 52 -10.12 -3.64 -7.43
C GLN A 52 -10.65 -2.22 -7.25
N GLY A 53 -11.08 -1.89 -6.03
CA GLY A 53 -11.60 -0.56 -5.70
C GLY A 53 -10.55 0.47 -6.08
N THR A 54 -10.94 1.46 -6.89
CA THR A 54 -10.01 2.46 -7.42
C THR A 54 -9.22 3.07 -6.27
N PRO A 55 -7.89 2.85 -6.19
CA PRO A 55 -7.11 3.30 -5.04
C PRO A 55 -7.15 4.82 -4.98
N PHE A 56 -7.43 5.35 -3.80
CA PHE A 56 -7.52 6.79 -3.59
C PHE A 56 -6.26 7.51 -4.11
N GLN A 57 -6.46 8.49 -4.99
CA GLN A 57 -5.41 9.35 -5.50
C GLN A 57 -5.62 10.79 -4.97
N PRO A 58 -4.61 11.37 -4.29
CA PRO A 58 -4.57 12.81 -4.06
C PRO A 58 -4.59 13.60 -5.37
N THR A 59 -5.13 14.82 -5.34
CA THR A 59 -5.01 15.77 -6.45
C THR A 59 -3.52 16.06 -6.71
N PRO A 60 -2.97 15.83 -7.91
CA PRO A 60 -1.56 16.11 -8.18
C PRO A 60 -1.20 17.60 -8.00
N VAL A 61 -0.06 17.87 -7.36
CA VAL A 61 0.46 19.22 -7.13
C VAL A 61 1.79 19.40 -7.86
N ALA A 62 1.96 20.53 -8.55
CA ALA A 62 3.22 20.87 -9.21
C ALA A 62 4.34 21.09 -8.16
N PRO A 63 5.54 20.48 -8.34
CA PRO A 63 6.65 20.68 -7.40
C PRO A 63 7.11 22.14 -7.32
N VAL A 64 7.33 22.63 -6.10
CA VAL A 64 8.03 23.89 -5.82
C VAL A 64 9.49 23.63 -5.47
N ALA A 65 10.32 24.66 -5.60
CA ALA A 65 11.68 24.66 -5.06
C ALA A 65 11.64 24.59 -3.52
N ILE A 66 12.59 23.89 -2.91
CA ILE A 66 12.63 23.67 -1.45
C ILE A 66 12.72 24.98 -0.67
N GLN A 67 13.46 25.98 -1.16
CA GLN A 67 13.51 27.32 -0.54
C GLN A 67 12.15 28.05 -0.48
N ALA A 68 11.16 27.61 -1.28
CA ALA A 68 9.83 28.18 -1.36
C ALA A 68 8.76 27.35 -0.62
N LEU A 69 9.16 26.38 0.21
CA LEU A 69 8.25 25.63 1.07
C LEU A 69 7.62 26.53 2.16
N ALA A 70 6.38 26.94 1.92
CA ALA A 70 5.49 27.52 2.92
C ALA A 70 4.59 26.44 3.56
N PRO A 71 4.11 26.62 4.81
CA PRO A 71 3.15 25.70 5.42
C PRO A 71 1.90 25.52 4.55
N SER A 72 1.57 24.27 4.21
CA SER A 72 0.45 23.92 3.35
C SER A 72 0.02 22.47 3.53
N GLY A 73 -1.28 22.23 3.50
CA GLY A 73 -1.92 20.92 3.45
C GLY A 73 -1.65 20.15 2.14
N ALA A 74 -1.26 20.83 1.06
CA ALA A 74 -1.13 20.27 -0.29
C ALA A 74 0.02 20.92 -1.08
N THR A 75 1.25 20.45 -0.84
CA THR A 75 2.47 20.89 -1.54
C THR A 75 3.29 19.70 -2.07
N ALA A 76 4.21 19.97 -3.01
CA ALA A 76 5.14 18.98 -3.55
C ALA A 76 6.53 19.57 -3.74
N ILE A 77 7.57 18.74 -3.63
CA ILE A 77 8.96 19.07 -3.97
C ILE A 77 9.57 17.99 -4.86
N LYS A 78 10.64 18.33 -5.58
CA LYS A 78 11.46 17.37 -6.34
C LYS A 78 12.93 17.62 -6.04
N GLY A 79 13.70 16.57 -5.81
CA GLY A 79 15.12 16.67 -5.52
C GLY A 79 15.79 15.30 -5.31
N GLU A 80 17.02 15.33 -4.82
CA GLU A 80 17.86 14.15 -4.56
C GLU A 80 17.78 13.75 -3.07
N VAL A 81 17.71 12.46 -2.76
CA VAL A 81 17.73 11.95 -1.38
C VAL A 81 19.16 11.97 -0.84
N ALA A 82 19.43 12.89 0.09
CA ALA A 82 20.76 13.13 0.62
C ALA A 82 21.11 12.27 1.85
N GLU A 83 20.14 12.05 2.74
CA GLU A 83 20.30 11.36 4.04
C GLU A 83 19.02 10.62 4.40
N ILE A 84 19.11 9.48 5.11
CA ILE A 84 17.97 8.62 5.49
C ILE A 84 18.07 8.28 6.99
N PHE A 85 16.94 8.36 7.69
CA PHE A 85 16.80 8.33 9.15
C PHE A 85 15.56 7.52 9.57
N GLY A 86 15.59 6.20 9.38
CA GLY A 86 14.41 5.35 9.61
C GLY A 86 13.23 5.81 8.73
N ASN A 87 12.12 6.20 9.36
CA ASN A 87 10.91 6.69 8.66
C ASN A 87 11.01 8.13 8.09
N LYS A 88 12.20 8.73 8.08
CA LYS A 88 12.46 10.08 7.59
C LYS A 88 13.63 10.09 6.61
N PHE A 89 13.65 11.04 5.70
CA PHE A 89 14.80 11.28 4.81
C PHE A 89 14.89 12.76 4.44
N VAL A 90 16.09 13.21 4.08
CA VAL A 90 16.33 14.59 3.62
C VAL A 90 16.38 14.61 2.10
N VAL A 91 15.50 15.39 1.48
CA VAL A 91 15.61 15.75 0.06
C VAL A 91 16.41 17.05 -0.05
N GLN A 92 17.27 17.15 -1.05
CA GLN A 92 17.94 18.39 -1.43
C GLN A 92 17.69 18.74 -2.90
N ASP A 93 17.65 20.03 -3.21
CA ASP A 93 17.66 20.55 -4.57
C ASP A 93 18.72 21.66 -4.68
N GLY A 94 18.77 22.38 -5.80
CA GLY A 94 19.68 23.52 -5.99
C GLY A 94 19.38 24.75 -5.12
N THR A 95 18.39 24.67 -4.22
CA THR A 95 17.89 25.81 -3.42
C THR A 95 17.89 25.55 -1.92
N GLY A 96 17.81 24.29 -1.47
CA GLY A 96 17.81 23.98 -0.05
C GLY A 96 17.67 22.49 0.28
N ARG A 97 17.32 22.21 1.53
CA ARG A 97 17.11 20.86 2.08
C ARG A 97 15.79 20.78 2.83
N ALA A 98 15.02 19.71 2.62
CA ALA A 98 13.72 19.48 3.25
C ALA A 98 13.70 18.12 3.95
N LEU A 99 13.20 18.08 5.19
CA LEU A 99 13.02 16.83 5.93
C LEU A 99 11.65 16.23 5.64
N VAL A 100 11.65 15.04 5.05
CA VAL A 100 10.45 14.26 4.68
C VAL A 100 10.17 13.22 5.75
N GLU A 101 8.90 13.03 6.11
CA GLU A 101 8.42 11.91 6.95
C GLU A 101 7.47 11.02 6.14
N THR A 102 7.69 9.70 6.17
CA THR A 102 6.97 8.72 5.34
C THR A 102 5.86 7.96 6.06
N GLY A 103 5.57 8.29 7.32
CA GLY A 103 4.62 7.51 8.14
C GLY A 103 5.24 6.22 8.68
N ARG A 104 4.48 5.13 8.71
CA ARG A 104 4.93 3.81 9.18
C ARG A 104 5.65 3.04 8.08
N GLU A 105 5.28 3.32 6.84
CA GLU A 105 5.66 2.63 5.61
C GLU A 105 7.18 2.65 5.37
N GLY A 106 7.89 3.62 5.93
CA GLY A 106 9.34 3.76 5.84
C GLY A 106 10.12 3.44 7.11
N GLU A 107 9.54 2.82 8.15
CA GLU A 107 10.26 2.50 9.40
C GLU A 107 11.59 1.74 9.16
N GLY A 108 11.66 0.90 8.13
CA GLY A 108 12.88 0.19 7.72
C GLY A 108 13.84 0.95 6.80
N GLY A 109 13.62 2.24 6.53
CA GLY A 109 14.47 3.10 5.67
C GLY A 109 14.44 2.80 4.16
N GLY A 110 14.12 1.58 3.74
CA GLY A 110 14.19 1.10 2.36
C GLY A 110 13.12 1.60 1.38
N LEU A 111 12.42 2.71 1.67
CA LEU A 111 11.50 3.35 0.71
C LEU A 111 12.22 4.15 -0.39
N VAL A 112 13.46 4.57 -0.14
CA VAL A 112 14.28 5.37 -1.08
C VAL A 112 15.75 4.98 -0.96
N ALA A 113 16.54 5.22 -1.99
CA ALA A 113 18.00 5.12 -1.94
C ALA A 113 18.66 6.50 -1.78
N LYS A 114 19.84 6.56 -1.14
CA LYS A 114 20.66 7.78 -1.15
C LYS A 114 21.18 8.03 -2.58
N GLY A 115 21.11 9.28 -3.04
CA GLY A 115 21.39 9.69 -4.41
C GLY A 115 20.21 9.54 -5.37
N GLU A 116 19.05 9.06 -4.90
CA GLU A 116 17.86 8.90 -5.73
C GLU A 116 17.17 10.24 -5.99
N THR A 117 16.84 10.54 -7.25
CA THR A 117 15.93 11.65 -7.58
C THR A 117 14.49 11.21 -7.32
N VAL A 118 13.79 11.93 -6.44
CA VAL A 118 12.39 11.67 -6.07
C VAL A 118 11.53 12.93 -6.18
N THR A 119 10.23 12.74 -6.38
CA THR A 119 9.20 13.77 -6.19
C THR A 119 8.34 13.38 -5.00
N VAL A 120 8.17 14.28 -4.04
CA VAL A 120 7.42 14.03 -2.81
C VAL A 120 6.28 15.02 -2.74
N GLN A 121 5.03 14.54 -2.76
CA GLN A 121 3.84 15.33 -2.50
C GLN A 121 3.25 14.97 -1.13
N GLY A 122 2.77 15.97 -0.42
CA GLY A 122 2.12 15.79 0.87
C GLY A 122 1.81 17.11 1.55
N ARG A 123 2.06 17.14 2.87
CA ARG A 123 1.76 18.29 3.73
C ARG A 123 3.03 18.81 4.37
N PHE A 124 3.28 20.10 4.25
CA PHE A 124 4.37 20.76 4.97
C PHE A 124 3.82 21.46 6.22
N GLU A 125 4.21 20.97 7.39
CA GLU A 125 3.82 21.51 8.70
C GLU A 125 4.96 21.29 9.71
N THR A 126 5.16 22.21 10.66
CA THR A 126 6.18 22.07 11.74
C THR A 126 7.62 21.79 11.27
N GLY A 127 7.98 22.15 10.02
CA GLY A 127 9.30 21.88 9.42
C GLY A 127 9.45 20.50 8.75
N PHE A 128 8.40 19.67 8.75
CA PHE A 128 8.38 18.36 8.10
C PHE A 128 7.45 18.35 6.89
N LEU A 129 7.89 17.75 5.78
CA LEU A 129 7.01 17.34 4.69
C LEU A 129 6.51 15.92 4.99
N ARG A 130 5.30 15.79 5.57
CA ARG A 130 4.63 14.49 5.72
C ARG A 130 4.17 14.02 4.35
N ALA A 131 4.82 13.00 3.81
CA ALA A 131 4.55 12.48 2.49
C ALA A 131 3.19 11.77 2.43
N ARG A 132 2.50 11.95 1.29
CA ARG A 132 1.30 11.21 0.89
C ARG A 132 1.48 10.50 -0.45
N VAL A 133 2.29 11.08 -1.34
CA VAL A 133 2.71 10.44 -2.59
C VAL A 133 4.23 10.57 -2.70
N LEU A 134 4.90 9.45 -2.96
CA LEU A 134 6.33 9.38 -3.29
C LEU A 134 6.45 8.83 -4.70
N THR A 135 6.98 9.63 -5.63
CA THR A 135 7.26 9.20 -7.00
C THR A 135 8.77 9.11 -7.21
N HIS A 136 9.23 7.90 -7.52
CA HIS A 136 10.62 7.57 -7.83
C HIS A 136 11.07 8.21 -9.15
N GLY A 137 12.38 8.28 -9.38
CA GLY A 137 12.96 8.85 -10.61
C GLY A 137 12.58 8.11 -11.90
N ASP A 138 12.13 6.86 -11.79
CA ASP A 138 11.61 6.03 -12.90
C ASP A 138 10.08 6.14 -13.11
N GLY A 139 9.41 7.01 -12.33
CA GLY A 139 7.97 7.24 -12.40
C GLY A 139 7.12 6.27 -11.56
N ARG A 140 7.69 5.22 -10.96
CA ARG A 140 6.95 4.39 -9.98
C ARG A 140 6.47 5.28 -8.84
N THR A 141 5.21 5.09 -8.43
CA THR A 141 4.54 5.95 -7.47
C THR A 141 3.95 5.15 -6.33
N LEU A 142 4.26 5.55 -5.09
CA LEU A 142 3.81 4.95 -3.84
C LEU A 142 2.89 5.93 -3.10
N LEU A 143 1.71 5.44 -2.68
CA LEU A 143 0.83 6.14 -1.75
C LEU A 143 1.29 5.84 -0.31
N LEU A 144 1.44 6.87 0.53
CA LEU A 144 2.07 6.77 1.85
C LEU A 144 1.13 7.20 3.00
N GLY A 145 1.30 6.54 4.15
CA GLY A 145 0.34 6.53 5.24
C GLY A 145 -0.90 5.67 4.94
N PRO A 146 -1.94 5.73 5.79
CA PRO A 146 -3.17 4.99 5.58
C PRO A 146 -3.78 5.33 4.22
N ALA A 147 -4.09 4.32 3.39
CA ALA A 147 -4.65 4.46 2.04
C ALA A 147 -6.09 5.05 1.98
N GLY A 148 -6.56 5.63 3.09
CA GLY A 148 -7.84 6.28 3.24
C GLY A 148 -9.02 5.31 3.26
N GLY A 149 -9.07 4.46 4.28
CA GLY A 149 -10.18 3.53 4.50
C GLY A 149 -10.50 3.36 5.98
N PRO A 150 -11.54 2.58 6.31
CA PRO A 150 -11.90 2.24 7.68
C PRO A 150 -10.79 1.47 8.43
N PRO A 151 -10.82 1.41 9.78
CA PRO A 151 -9.80 0.72 10.56
C PRO A 151 -9.59 -0.74 10.12
N THR A 152 -8.32 -1.15 10.01
CA THR A 152 -7.93 -2.49 9.55
C THR A 152 -8.62 -3.59 10.37
N GLY A 153 -9.28 -4.53 9.71
CA GLY A 153 -10.04 -5.60 10.35
C GLY A 153 -11.51 -5.27 10.65
N SER A 154 -11.96 -4.03 10.44
CA SER A 154 -13.40 -3.70 10.49
C SER A 154 -14.16 -4.25 9.27
N LEU A 155 -15.47 -4.45 9.42
CA LEU A 155 -16.35 -4.86 8.32
C LEU A 155 -16.31 -3.85 7.15
N ASP A 156 -16.27 -2.56 7.45
CA ASP A 156 -16.22 -1.53 6.41
C ASP A 156 -14.86 -1.47 5.71
N TRP A 157 -13.76 -1.81 6.39
CA TRP A 157 -12.45 -1.99 5.75
C TRP A 157 -12.47 -3.17 4.78
N ALA A 158 -13.15 -4.27 5.13
CA ALA A 158 -13.32 -5.40 4.23
C ALA A 158 -14.16 -5.02 3.00
N LYS A 159 -15.24 -4.24 3.18
CA LYS A 159 -16.03 -3.69 2.06
C LYS A 159 -15.19 -2.79 1.15
N ASP A 160 -14.48 -1.81 1.72
CA ASP A 160 -13.67 -0.83 0.97
C ASP A 160 -12.57 -1.53 0.16
N ARG A 161 -11.86 -2.51 0.77
CA ARG A 161 -10.87 -3.36 0.10
C ARG A 161 -11.44 -4.25 -1.02
N LEU A 162 -12.73 -4.58 -0.96
CA LEU A 162 -13.46 -5.33 -2.00
C LEU A 162 -14.14 -4.41 -3.04
N GLY A 163 -13.91 -3.09 -3.00
CA GLY A 163 -14.57 -2.13 -3.89
C GLY A 163 -16.06 -1.90 -3.61
N LEU A 164 -16.56 -2.44 -2.49
CA LEU A 164 -17.93 -2.34 -1.96
C LEU A 164 -18.08 -1.21 -0.92
N GLY A 165 -17.00 -0.50 -0.59
CA GLY A 165 -17.03 0.69 0.25
C GLY A 165 -17.76 1.86 -0.43
N PRO A 166 -18.18 2.89 0.34
CA PRO A 166 -18.80 4.08 -0.23
C PRO A 166 -17.85 4.79 -1.19
N LYS A 167 -18.30 4.92 -2.45
CA LYS A 167 -17.64 5.67 -3.52
C LYS A 167 -18.19 7.10 -3.48
N PRO A 168 -17.45 8.09 -2.96
CA PRO A 168 -17.89 9.47 -2.95
C PRO A 168 -17.98 10.00 -4.38
N ASP A 169 -19.04 10.76 -4.66
CA ASP A 169 -19.08 11.62 -5.84
C ASP A 169 -18.15 12.81 -5.59
N MET A 170 -16.94 12.72 -6.15
CA MET A 170 -15.91 13.76 -5.99
C MET A 170 -16.31 15.09 -6.63
N ALA A 171 -17.21 15.10 -7.61
CA ALA A 171 -17.74 16.34 -8.19
C ALA A 171 -18.75 16.98 -7.23
N ALA A 172 -19.67 16.20 -6.66
CA ALA A 172 -20.60 16.68 -5.65
C ALA A 172 -19.88 17.20 -4.39
N LEU A 173 -18.87 16.49 -3.88
CA LEU A 173 -18.08 16.96 -2.73
C LEU A 173 -17.28 18.23 -3.05
N THR A 174 -16.77 18.38 -4.28
CA THR A 174 -16.12 19.62 -4.73
C THR A 174 -17.13 20.78 -4.78
N ALA A 175 -18.36 20.52 -5.27
CA ALA A 175 -19.43 21.51 -5.26
C ALA A 175 -19.85 21.90 -3.83
N SER A 176 -19.87 20.99 -2.86
CA SER A 176 -20.11 21.31 -1.44
C SER A 176 -19.03 22.24 -0.87
N VAL A 177 -17.75 22.02 -1.21
CA VAL A 177 -16.63 22.89 -0.80
C VAL A 177 -16.75 24.28 -1.44
N GLN A 178 -17.11 24.35 -2.73
CA GLN A 178 -17.33 25.62 -3.44
C GLN A 178 -18.56 26.38 -2.90
N ALA A 179 -19.65 25.70 -2.60
CA ALA A 179 -20.85 26.29 -1.97
C ALA A 179 -20.57 26.79 -0.54
N ALA A 180 -19.61 26.20 0.16
CA ALA A 180 -19.11 26.68 1.45
C ALA A 180 -18.15 27.88 1.33
N GLY A 181 -17.88 28.38 0.11
CA GLY A 181 -17.09 29.59 -0.15
C GLY A 181 -15.60 29.38 -0.41
N TYR A 182 -15.16 28.15 -0.69
CA TYR A 182 -13.74 27.83 -0.91
C TYR A 182 -13.40 27.52 -2.37
N GLY A 183 -12.24 28.00 -2.84
CA GLY A 183 -11.62 27.70 -4.14
C GLY A 183 -10.36 26.82 -4.02
N ASP A 184 -9.62 26.65 -5.13
CA ASP A 184 -8.32 25.92 -5.17
C ASP A 184 -8.39 24.54 -4.49
N VAL A 185 -9.45 23.78 -4.78
CA VAL A 185 -9.83 22.55 -4.07
C VAL A 185 -8.90 21.39 -4.45
N ARG A 186 -8.11 20.93 -3.48
CA ARG A 186 -7.13 19.84 -3.63
C ARG A 186 -7.44 18.73 -2.64
N VAL A 187 -7.60 17.50 -3.13
CA VAL A 187 -7.84 16.33 -2.27
C VAL A 187 -6.48 15.80 -1.80
N THR A 188 -6.27 15.78 -0.49
CA THR A 188 -4.98 15.48 0.17
C THR A 188 -4.94 14.12 0.85
N GLY A 189 -6.12 13.57 1.13
CA GLY A 189 -6.31 12.30 1.83
C GLY A 189 -7.76 11.85 1.72
N ARG A 190 -8.02 10.63 2.16
CA ARG A 190 -9.36 10.05 2.33
C ARG A 190 -9.42 9.48 3.74
N GLY A 191 -10.61 9.52 4.35
CA GLY A 191 -10.92 8.84 5.60
C GLY A 191 -12.06 7.85 5.41
N PRO A 192 -12.49 7.15 6.48
CA PRO A 192 -13.52 6.12 6.40
C PRO A 192 -14.89 6.61 5.89
N ARG A 193 -15.19 7.91 6.10
CA ARG A 193 -16.49 8.55 5.83
C ARG A 193 -16.38 10.00 5.31
N HIS A 194 -15.17 10.43 4.95
CA HIS A 194 -14.87 11.80 4.50
C HIS A 194 -13.68 11.81 3.54
N VAL A 195 -13.47 12.91 2.81
CA VAL A 195 -12.17 13.24 2.20
C VAL A 195 -11.47 14.35 2.98
N GLU A 196 -10.14 14.31 3.01
CA GLU A 196 -9.30 15.38 3.51
C GLU A 196 -8.95 16.32 2.35
N VAL A 197 -9.35 17.58 2.44
CA VAL A 197 -9.16 18.59 1.40
C VAL A 197 -8.27 19.73 1.93
N ALA A 198 -7.42 20.27 1.08
CA ALA A 198 -6.89 21.62 1.23
C ALA A 198 -7.60 22.51 0.21
N ALA A 199 -8.12 23.66 0.63
CA ALA A 199 -8.84 24.60 -0.22
C ALA A 199 -8.61 26.02 0.30
N LYS A 200 -8.79 27.04 -0.54
CA LYS A 200 -8.57 28.44 -0.15
C LYS A 200 -9.86 29.18 0.12
N ASP A 201 -9.89 30.03 1.15
CA ASP A 201 -10.97 30.99 1.35
C ASP A 201 -10.94 32.11 0.28
N ARG A 202 -11.96 32.97 0.32
CA ARG A 202 -12.05 34.19 -0.50
C ARG A 202 -10.92 35.21 -0.28
N ASP A 203 -10.22 35.14 0.84
CA ASP A 203 -9.08 36.01 1.17
C ASP A 203 -7.73 35.36 0.73
N GLY A 204 -7.78 34.18 0.12
CA GLY A 204 -6.63 33.42 -0.40
C GLY A 204 -5.90 32.54 0.62
N ARG A 205 -6.38 32.46 1.87
CA ARG A 205 -5.81 31.64 2.94
C ARG A 205 -6.14 30.17 2.71
N GLU A 206 -5.18 29.27 2.96
CA GLU A 206 -5.42 27.83 2.80
C GLU A 206 -5.97 27.21 4.10
N HIS A 207 -7.11 26.54 3.98
CA HIS A 207 -7.79 25.82 5.06
C HIS A 207 -7.76 24.31 4.79
N GLN A 208 -7.68 23.53 5.87
CA GLN A 208 -7.77 22.07 5.80
C GLN A 208 -9.18 21.64 6.18
N LEU A 209 -9.88 20.99 5.24
CA LEU A 209 -11.27 20.60 5.40
C LEU A 209 -11.40 19.07 5.54
N HIS A 210 -12.33 18.64 6.38
CA HIS A 210 -12.92 17.30 6.35
C HIS A 210 -14.28 17.42 5.67
N VAL A 211 -14.41 16.85 4.47
CA VAL A 211 -15.65 16.87 3.70
C VAL A 211 -16.28 15.49 3.79
N GLY A 212 -17.35 15.37 4.59
CA GLY A 212 -18.07 14.11 4.76
C GLY A 212 -18.67 13.60 3.44
N PHE A 213 -18.84 12.29 3.31
CA PHE A 213 -19.55 11.69 2.15
C PHE A 213 -21.05 12.02 2.13
N ASP A 214 -21.54 12.72 3.16
CA ASP A 214 -22.85 13.35 3.29
C ASP A 214 -22.85 14.83 2.83
N GLY A 215 -21.73 15.33 2.28
CA GLY A 215 -21.55 16.72 1.85
C GLY A 215 -21.22 17.70 3.00
N GLN A 216 -21.11 17.24 4.25
CA GLN A 216 -20.83 18.13 5.39
C GLN A 216 -19.36 18.57 5.39
N VAL A 217 -19.12 19.82 5.00
CA VAL A 217 -17.81 20.49 5.14
C VAL A 217 -17.59 20.89 6.59
N ARG A 218 -16.46 20.47 7.17
CA ARG A 218 -15.94 20.94 8.46
C ARG A 218 -14.49 21.38 8.28
N GLU A 219 -14.08 22.44 8.97
CA GLU A 219 -12.66 22.73 9.11
C GLU A 219 -11.99 21.74 10.08
N ARG A 220 -10.73 21.40 9.83
CA ARG A 220 -9.91 20.62 10.75
C ARG A 220 -9.35 21.55 11.83
N PRO A 221 -9.54 21.26 13.13
CA PRO A 221 -8.92 22.03 14.20
C PRO A 221 -7.40 22.13 14.01
N ALA A 222 -6.84 23.31 14.29
CA ALA A 222 -5.39 23.50 14.28
C ALA A 222 -4.72 22.50 15.25
N PRO A 223 -3.59 21.86 14.89
CA PRO A 223 -2.93 20.88 15.75
C PRO A 223 -2.57 21.48 17.12
N GLY A 224 -3.24 21.03 18.17
CA GLY A 224 -3.01 21.45 19.56
C GLY A 224 -4.25 21.93 20.33
N LEU A 225 -5.37 22.24 19.66
CA LEU A 225 -6.64 22.47 20.36
C LEU A 225 -7.33 21.13 20.70
N PRO A 226 -7.78 20.90 21.94
CA PRO A 226 -8.69 19.79 22.24
C PRO A 226 -10.06 20.04 21.57
N PRO A 227 -10.86 18.99 21.32
CA PRO A 227 -12.26 19.17 20.96
C PRO A 227 -13.03 19.86 22.09
N LEU A 228 -13.95 20.75 21.70
CA LEU A 228 -14.94 21.38 22.57
C LEU A 228 -16.17 20.47 22.74
#